data_AF-A0AAQ4E4B3-F1
#
_entry.id   AF-A0AAQ4E4B3-F1
#
_cell.length_a   1.000
_cell.length_b   1.000
_cell.length_c   1.000
_cell.angle_alpha   90.00
_cell.angle_beta   90.00
_cell.angle_gamma   90.00
#
_symmetry.space_group_name_H-M   'P 1'
#
loop_
_entity.id
_entity.type
_entity.pdbx_description
1 polymer ?
#
loop_
_entity_poly.entity_id
_entity_poly.type
_entity_poly.pdbx_seq_one_letter_code
_entity_poly.pdbx_strand_id
1 'polypeptide(L)'
;MKFTEHLAAHITPEWRKQYISYEEMKTMLYGAVERAPSAEVVEQSVITRYLASFDEDFFQYCDKELAKINTFYSEKLAEATRKFSNLKSELNNYISKLESHRLSGSTAAGGGGRLGLMRAFDRQAQEVKIHTRKIHDLKLAFSEFYLSLILLQNYQNLNFTGFRKILKKHDKVCGMD
;
A
#
# COMPACT_ATOMS: atom_id res chain seq x y z
N MET A 1 7.33 23.46 -2.01
CA MET A 1 5.95 23.12 -2.44
C MET A 1 5.04 23.04 -1.22
N LYS A 2 3.78 23.45 -1.34
CA LYS A 2 2.78 23.30 -0.28
C LYS A 2 2.44 21.81 -0.14
N PHE A 3 2.52 21.26 1.07
CA PHE A 3 2.34 19.82 1.28
C PHE A 3 0.96 19.30 0.88
N THR A 4 -0.11 20.11 1.03
CA THR A 4 -1.45 19.75 0.56
C THR A 4 -1.46 19.40 -0.95
N GLU A 5 -0.80 20.21 -1.78
CA GLU A 5 -0.71 19.99 -3.23
C GLU A 5 0.10 18.73 -3.54
N HIS A 6 1.22 18.54 -2.83
CA HIS A 6 2.04 17.33 -2.97
C HIS A 6 1.28 16.07 -2.59
N LEU A 7 0.53 16.08 -1.47
CA LEU A 7 -0.29 14.96 -1.05
C LEU A 7 -1.34 14.65 -2.11
N ALA A 8 -2.13 15.63 -2.53
CA ALA A 8 -3.19 15.46 -3.52
C ALA A 8 -2.69 14.95 -4.89
N ALA A 9 -1.47 15.31 -5.30
CA ALA A 9 -0.88 14.86 -6.55
C ALA A 9 -0.33 13.42 -6.50
N HIS A 10 0.06 12.92 -5.32
CA HIS A 10 0.74 11.63 -5.15
C HIS A 10 -0.12 10.57 -4.47
N ILE A 11 -1.39 10.85 -4.17
CA ILE A 11 -2.31 9.83 -3.67
C ILE A 11 -2.63 8.80 -4.76
N THR A 12 -2.68 7.53 -4.36
CA THR A 12 -3.29 6.47 -5.17
C THR A 12 -4.81 6.73 -5.25
N PRO A 13 -5.40 6.96 -6.44
CA PRO A 13 -6.80 7.36 -6.58
C PRO A 13 -7.79 6.42 -5.90
N GLU A 14 -7.52 5.11 -5.96
CA GLU A 14 -8.33 4.05 -5.38
C GLU A 14 -8.35 4.12 -3.84
N TRP A 15 -7.33 4.72 -3.23
CA TRP A 15 -7.15 4.77 -1.78
C TRP A 15 -7.35 6.17 -1.20
N ARG A 16 -7.85 7.13 -1.99
CA ARG A 16 -7.98 8.55 -1.60
C ARG A 16 -8.58 8.75 -0.20
N LYS A 17 -9.66 8.04 0.13
CA LYS A 17 -10.37 8.16 1.42
C LYS A 17 -9.58 7.62 2.62
N GLN A 18 -8.55 6.81 2.36
CA GLN A 18 -7.74 6.16 3.38
C GLN A 18 -6.51 6.98 3.77
N TYR A 19 -6.19 8.03 3.02
CA TYR A 19 -5.13 8.96 3.42
C TYR A 19 -5.58 9.89 4.55
N ILE A 20 -4.61 10.47 5.24
CA ILE A 20 -4.80 11.53 6.23
C ILE A 20 -5.59 12.70 5.62
N SER A 21 -6.65 13.12 6.32
CA SER A 21 -7.45 14.29 6.02
C SER A 21 -6.72 15.59 6.38
N TYR A 22 -5.57 15.81 5.75
CA TYR A 22 -4.65 16.90 6.09
C TYR A 22 -5.29 18.29 5.97
N GLU A 23 -6.19 18.49 5.00
CA GLU A 23 -6.85 19.78 4.81
C GLU A 23 -7.92 20.05 5.89
N GLU A 24 -8.67 19.03 6.31
CA GLU A 24 -9.64 19.16 7.41
C GLU A 24 -8.94 19.48 8.74
N MET A 25 -7.84 18.79 9.02
CA MET A 25 -7.03 19.06 10.22
C MET A 25 -6.42 20.47 10.20
N LYS A 26 -6.03 20.97 9.02
CA LYS A 26 -5.61 22.38 8.87
C LYS A 26 -6.74 23.34 9.18
N THR A 27 -7.94 23.08 8.68
CA THR A 27 -9.12 23.91 8.96
C THR A 27 -9.44 23.93 10.44
N MET A 28 -9.32 22.80 11.16
CA MET A 28 -9.46 22.77 12.61
C MET A 28 -8.46 23.71 13.31
N LEU A 29 -7.18 23.67 12.90
CA LEU A 29 -6.14 24.52 13.46
C LEU A 29 -6.39 26.01 13.19
N TYR A 30 -6.76 26.38 11.96
CA TYR A 30 -7.06 27.78 11.63
C TYR A 30 -8.29 28.28 12.38
N GLY A 31 -9.35 27.47 12.44
CA GLY A 31 -10.55 27.81 13.21
C GLY A 31 -10.29 27.92 14.71
N ALA A 32 -9.27 27.23 15.26
CA ALA A 32 -8.86 27.38 16.64
C ALA A 32 -8.13 28.71 16.88
N VAL A 33 -7.30 29.15 15.94
CA VAL A 33 -6.64 30.47 16.02
C VAL A 33 -7.65 31.60 15.91
N GLU A 34 -8.59 31.52 14.96
CA GLU A 34 -9.59 32.58 14.72
C GLU A 34 -10.56 32.76 15.90
N ARG A 35 -10.89 31.67 16.61
CA ARG A 35 -11.78 31.70 17.78
C ARG A 35 -11.04 31.88 19.10
N ALA A 36 -9.71 32.01 19.08
CA ALA A 36 -8.92 32.14 20.28
C ALA A 36 -9.26 33.43 21.03
N PRO A 37 -9.54 33.37 22.34
CA PRO A 37 -9.73 34.57 23.16
C PRO A 37 -8.46 35.44 23.15
N SER A 38 -8.62 36.77 23.04
CA SER A 38 -7.48 37.70 23.07
C SER A 38 -6.89 37.80 24.49
N ALA A 39 -5.57 37.68 24.59
CA ALA A 39 -4.81 37.88 25.83
C ALA A 39 -4.94 39.29 26.42
N GLU A 40 -5.38 40.27 25.63
CA GLU A 40 -5.65 41.63 26.10
C GLU A 40 -7.02 41.77 26.79
N VAL A 41 -7.93 40.81 26.56
CA VAL A 41 -9.35 40.91 26.94
C VAL A 41 -9.76 39.88 27.98
N VAL A 42 -9.06 38.75 28.08
CA VAL A 42 -9.39 37.67 29.03
C VAL A 42 -8.20 37.26 29.89
N GLU A 43 -8.51 36.70 31.06
CA GLU A 43 -7.54 36.10 31.97
C GLU A 43 -6.81 34.91 31.33
N GLN A 44 -5.54 34.72 31.70
CA GLN A 44 -4.69 33.63 31.19
C GLN A 44 -5.31 32.24 31.38
N SER A 45 -6.05 32.04 32.49
CA SER A 45 -6.73 30.77 32.79
C SER A 45 -7.80 30.39 31.77
N VAL A 46 -8.47 31.38 31.16
CA VAL A 46 -9.48 31.17 30.12
C VAL A 46 -8.83 30.69 28.83
N ILE A 47 -7.69 31.27 28.47
CA ILE A 47 -6.90 30.88 27.29
C ILE A 47 -6.37 29.46 27.45
N THR A 48 -5.79 29.14 28.59
CA THR A 48 -5.31 27.77 28.88
C THR A 48 -6.45 26.75 28.79
N ARG A 49 -7.63 27.05 29.33
CA ARG A 49 -8.80 26.14 29.24
C ARG A 49 -9.28 25.97 27.80
N TYR A 50 -9.28 27.05 27.02
CA TYR A 50 -9.64 26.99 25.60
C TYR A 50 -8.68 26.10 24.79
N LEU A 51 -7.37 26.30 24.96
CA LEU A 51 -6.35 25.50 24.27
C LEU A 51 -6.41 24.03 24.70
N ALA A 52 -6.60 23.73 25.99
CA ALA A 52 -6.74 22.37 26.47
C ALA A 52 -7.96 21.66 25.87
N SER A 53 -9.11 22.35 25.76
CA SER A 53 -10.30 21.80 25.10
C SER A 53 -10.06 21.56 23.60
N PHE A 54 -9.34 22.47 22.94
CA PHE A 54 -8.99 22.30 21.54
C PHE A 54 -8.01 21.13 21.32
N ASP A 55 -7.02 20.97 22.19
CA ASP A 55 -6.06 19.86 22.13
C ASP A 55 -6.79 18.52 22.24
N GLU A 56 -7.74 18.38 23.17
CA GLU A 56 -8.55 17.17 23.30
C GLU A 56 -9.31 16.84 22.00
N ASP A 57 -10.01 17.83 21.42
CA ASP A 57 -10.73 17.66 20.16
C ASP A 57 -9.79 17.30 19.00
N PHE A 58 -8.63 17.96 18.91
CA PHE A 58 -7.65 17.76 17.86
C PHE A 58 -6.98 16.39 17.94
N PHE A 59 -6.54 15.96 19.13
CA PHE A 59 -5.92 14.65 19.32
C PHE A 59 -6.93 13.51 19.18
N GLN A 60 -8.19 13.71 19.60
CA GLN A 60 -9.24 12.74 19.31
C GLN A 60 -9.46 12.57 17.79
N TYR A 61 -9.35 13.65 17.02
CA TYR A 61 -9.38 13.58 15.56
C TYR A 61 -8.15 12.87 14.98
N CYS A 62 -6.95 13.17 15.51
CA CYS A 62 -5.71 12.49 15.13
C CYS A 62 -5.79 10.97 15.35
N ASP A 63 -6.33 10.55 16.49
CA ASP A 63 -6.50 9.13 16.83
C ASP A 63 -7.46 8.43 15.86
N LYS A 64 -8.57 9.08 15.49
CA LYS A 64 -9.51 8.57 14.47
C LYS A 64 -8.82 8.39 13.12
N GLU A 65 -8.06 9.39 12.68
CA GLU A 65 -7.32 9.33 11.43
C GLU A 65 -6.22 8.27 11.46
N LEU A 66 -5.51 8.14 12.58
CA LEU A 66 -4.44 7.15 12.76
C LEU A 66 -5.00 5.73 12.76
N ALA A 67 -6.12 5.50 13.46
CA ALA A 67 -6.82 4.22 13.47
C ALA A 67 -7.29 3.82 12.07
N LYS A 68 -7.86 4.75 11.29
CA LYS A 68 -8.23 4.54 9.89
C LYS A 68 -7.02 4.08 9.05
N ILE A 69 -5.92 4.83 9.14
CA ILE A 69 -4.71 4.57 8.35
C ILE A 69 -4.08 3.22 8.73
N ASN A 70 -3.96 2.93 10.03
CA ASN A 70 -3.41 1.67 10.52
C ASN A 70 -4.27 0.48 10.10
N THR A 71 -5.60 0.60 10.21
CA THR A 71 -6.53 -0.46 9.81
C THR A 71 -6.35 -0.79 8.33
N PHE A 72 -6.35 0.22 7.47
CA PHE A 72 -6.16 0.03 6.03
C PHE A 72 -4.77 -0.54 5.69
N TYR A 73 -3.71 -0.02 6.32
CA TYR A 73 -2.35 -0.51 6.09
C TYR A 73 -2.19 -1.98 6.52
N SER A 74 -2.71 -2.36 7.68
CA SER A 74 -2.68 -3.74 8.17
C SER A 74 -3.45 -4.69 7.25
N GLU A 75 -4.62 -4.27 6.75
CA GLU A 75 -5.38 -5.05 5.77
C GLU A 75 -4.57 -5.27 4.48
N LYS A 76 -3.98 -4.19 3.92
CA LYS A 76 -3.16 -4.28 2.71
C LYS A 76 -1.88 -5.08 2.90
N LEU A 77 -1.24 -4.98 4.06
CA LEU A 77 -0.06 -5.77 4.37
C LEU A 77 -0.38 -7.27 4.48
N ALA A 78 -1.53 -7.61 5.08
CA ALA A 78 -2.01 -8.99 5.14
C ALA A 78 -2.36 -9.52 3.74
N GLU A 79 -3.03 -8.72 2.90
CA GLU A 79 -3.30 -9.04 1.49
C GLU A 79 -1.99 -9.31 0.73
N ALA A 80 -0.99 -8.44 0.89
CA ALA A 80 0.31 -8.57 0.25
C ALA A 80 1.05 -9.83 0.69
N THR A 81 1.02 -10.16 1.99
CA THR A 81 1.67 -11.35 2.54
C THR A 81 1.02 -12.64 2.00
N ARG A 82 -0.31 -12.66 1.91
CA ARG A 82 -1.05 -13.79 1.29
C ARG A 82 -0.70 -13.94 -0.18
N LYS A 83 -0.71 -12.83 -0.95
CA LYS A 83 -0.32 -12.83 -2.37
C LYS A 83 1.10 -13.34 -2.57
N PHE A 84 2.05 -12.89 -1.75
CA PHE A 84 3.43 -13.35 -1.82
C PHE A 84 3.55 -14.86 -1.59
N SER A 85 2.87 -15.39 -0.56
CA SER A 85 2.85 -16.83 -0.27
C SER A 85 2.31 -17.64 -1.46
N ASN A 86 1.20 -17.18 -2.05
CA ASN A 86 0.59 -17.84 -3.21
C ASN A 86 1.51 -17.82 -4.43
N LEU A 87 2.06 -16.65 -4.78
CA LEU A 87 2.97 -16.51 -5.93
C LEU A 87 4.24 -17.34 -5.76
N LYS A 88 4.79 -17.40 -4.53
CA LYS A 88 5.95 -18.24 -4.21
C LYS A 88 5.62 -19.72 -4.36
N SER A 89 4.46 -20.16 -3.87
CA SER A 89 3.99 -21.53 -4.04
C SER A 89 3.79 -21.90 -5.51
N GLU A 90 3.14 -21.03 -6.29
CA GLU A 90 2.93 -21.23 -7.72
C GLU A 90 4.24 -21.33 -8.51
N LEU A 91 5.21 -20.47 -8.19
CA LEU A 91 6.54 -20.49 -8.80
C LEU A 91 7.28 -21.79 -8.44
N ASN A 92 7.28 -22.20 -7.18
CA ASN A 92 7.92 -23.45 -6.75
C ASN A 92 7.28 -24.67 -7.43
N ASN A 93 5.94 -24.75 -7.46
CA ASN A 93 5.22 -25.81 -8.14
C ASN A 93 5.52 -25.85 -9.64
N TYR A 94 5.72 -24.68 -10.25
CA TYR A 94 6.12 -24.58 -11.63
C TYR A 94 7.54 -25.12 -11.84
N ILE A 95 8.51 -24.72 -11.02
CA ILE A 95 9.90 -25.22 -11.07
C ILE A 95 9.96 -26.74 -10.90
N SER A 96 9.28 -27.31 -9.90
CA SER A 96 9.27 -28.76 -9.66
C SER A 96 8.68 -29.55 -10.84
N LYS A 97 7.70 -28.99 -11.56
CA LYS A 97 7.17 -29.59 -12.79
C LYS A 97 8.20 -29.60 -13.92
N LEU A 98 9.02 -28.55 -14.04
CA LEU A 98 10.10 -28.50 -15.02
C LEU A 98 11.19 -29.55 -14.72
N GLU A 99 11.56 -29.69 -13.46
CA GLU A 99 12.55 -30.68 -13.03
C GLU A 99 12.06 -32.11 -13.30
N SER A 100 10.78 -32.39 -12.98
CA SER A 100 10.16 -33.69 -13.25
C SER A 100 10.13 -34.03 -14.74
N HIS A 101 9.82 -33.05 -15.61
CA HIS A 101 9.84 -33.26 -17.07
C HIS A 101 11.26 -33.51 -17.61
N ARG A 102 12.28 -32.84 -17.06
CA ARG A 102 13.68 -33.08 -17.45
C ARG A 102 14.15 -34.49 -17.09
N LEU A 103 13.69 -35.04 -15.96
CA LEU A 103 14.04 -36.39 -15.51
C LEU A 103 13.29 -37.49 -16.27
N SER A 104 12.07 -37.23 -16.76
CA SER A 104 11.26 -38.20 -17.51
C SER A 104 11.60 -38.30 -19.01
N GLY A 105 12.26 -37.30 -19.59
CA GLY A 105 12.54 -37.24 -21.04
C GLY A 105 13.67 -38.15 -21.53
N SER A 106 14.36 -38.87 -20.64
CA SER A 106 15.56 -39.66 -20.94
C SER A 106 15.31 -41.14 -21.25
N THR A 107 14.10 -41.67 -21.12
CA THR A 107 13.82 -43.13 -21.22
C THR A 107 12.96 -43.59 -22.40
N ALA A 108 12.50 -42.69 -23.29
CA ALA A 108 11.48 -43.02 -24.31
C ALA A 108 11.98 -43.12 -25.76
N ALA A 109 13.27 -43.40 -25.99
CA ALA A 109 13.82 -43.61 -27.33
C ALA A 109 13.78 -45.10 -27.73
N GLY A 110 12.58 -45.64 -27.99
CA GLY A 110 12.46 -47.04 -28.44
C GLY A 110 11.07 -47.40 -28.97
N GLY A 111 10.86 -47.24 -30.27
CA GLY A 111 9.79 -47.93 -31.02
C GLY A 111 8.48 -47.16 -31.21
N GLY A 112 8.36 -46.38 -32.29
CA GLY A 112 7.07 -45.81 -32.71
C GLY A 112 7.10 -45.40 -34.18
N GLY A 113 6.16 -45.91 -34.99
CA GLY A 113 6.05 -45.58 -36.42
C GLY A 113 5.71 -44.11 -36.70
N ARG A 114 5.69 -43.71 -37.99
CA ARG A 114 5.53 -42.31 -38.46
C ARG A 114 4.35 -41.55 -37.83
N LEU A 115 3.22 -42.22 -37.57
CA LEU A 115 2.03 -41.63 -36.94
C LEU A 115 2.24 -41.32 -35.43
N GLY A 116 3.03 -42.14 -34.74
CA GLY A 116 3.42 -41.89 -33.34
C GLY A 116 4.36 -40.70 -33.22
N LEU A 117 5.25 -40.52 -34.20
CA LEU A 117 6.18 -39.40 -34.28
C LEU A 117 5.45 -38.06 -34.48
N MET A 118 4.45 -38.00 -35.37
CA MET A 118 3.63 -36.80 -35.59
C MET A 118 2.83 -36.42 -34.33
N ARG A 119 2.21 -37.38 -33.65
CA ARG A 119 1.50 -37.14 -32.38
C ARG A 119 2.44 -36.72 -31.24
N ALA A 120 3.69 -37.17 -31.24
CA ALA A 120 4.70 -36.73 -30.27
C ALA A 120 5.12 -35.27 -30.51
N PHE A 121 5.33 -34.89 -31.78
CA PHE A 121 5.63 -33.50 -32.17
C PHE A 121 4.52 -32.52 -31.77
N ASP A 122 3.24 -32.84 -32.06
CA ASP A 122 2.11 -31.99 -31.67
C ASP A 122 2.00 -31.82 -30.15
N ARG A 123 2.23 -32.92 -29.40
CA ARG A 123 2.19 -32.91 -27.93
C ARG A 123 3.30 -32.02 -27.35
N GLN A 124 4.51 -32.12 -27.90
CA GLN A 124 5.65 -31.31 -27.50
C GLN A 124 5.46 -29.82 -27.82
N ALA A 125 4.91 -29.49 -29.00
CA ALA A 125 4.58 -28.11 -29.36
C ALA A 125 3.52 -27.50 -28.41
N GLN A 126 2.52 -28.30 -28.03
CA GLN A 126 1.47 -27.88 -27.09
C GLN A 126 2.02 -27.67 -25.67
N GLU A 127 2.91 -28.53 -25.19
CA GLU A 127 3.60 -28.38 -23.90
C GLU A 127 4.44 -27.09 -23.84
N VAL A 128 5.24 -26.81 -24.88
CA VAL A 128 6.04 -25.57 -24.98
C VAL A 128 5.14 -24.34 -24.93
N LYS A 129 4.01 -24.36 -25.64
CA LYS A 129 3.05 -23.24 -25.66
C LYS A 129 2.41 -23.00 -24.28
N ILE A 130 2.04 -24.07 -23.56
CA ILE A 130 1.49 -23.99 -22.20
C ILE A 130 2.54 -23.42 -21.24
N HIS A 131 3.77 -23.89 -21.34
CA HIS A 131 4.89 -23.44 -20.53
C HIS A 131 5.16 -21.93 -20.71
N THR A 132 5.26 -21.47 -21.95
CA THR A 132 5.51 -20.05 -22.27
C THR A 132 4.39 -19.14 -21.73
N ARG A 133 3.12 -19.56 -21.86
CA ARG A 133 1.97 -18.84 -21.27
C ARG A 133 2.08 -18.75 -19.75
N LYS A 134 2.39 -19.87 -19.10
CA LYS A 134 2.49 -19.92 -17.64
C LYS A 134 3.60 -19.04 -17.07
N ILE A 135 4.76 -18.96 -17.74
CA ILE A 135 5.82 -18.01 -17.38
C ILE A 135 5.32 -16.58 -17.52
N HIS A 136 4.66 -16.26 -18.62
CA HIS A 136 4.15 -14.92 -18.89
C HIS A 136 3.18 -14.48 -17.79
N ASP A 137 2.24 -15.34 -17.43
CA ASP A 137 1.24 -15.06 -16.39
C ASP A 137 1.90 -14.86 -15.01
N LEU A 138 2.89 -15.70 -14.66
CA LEU A 138 3.66 -15.52 -13.43
C LEU A 138 4.44 -14.19 -13.43
N LYS A 139 5.11 -13.85 -14.53
CA LYS A 139 5.83 -12.57 -14.65
C LYS A 139 4.90 -11.37 -14.47
N LEU A 140 3.73 -11.41 -15.11
CA LEU A 140 2.72 -10.37 -14.96
C LEU A 140 2.26 -10.26 -13.50
N ALA A 141 1.92 -11.38 -12.87
CA ALA A 141 1.45 -11.41 -11.50
C ALA A 141 2.50 -10.88 -10.49
N PHE A 142 3.78 -11.22 -10.67
CA PHE A 142 4.86 -10.65 -9.87
C PHE A 142 5.06 -9.14 -10.12
N SER A 143 4.91 -8.69 -11.36
CA SER A 143 4.99 -7.26 -11.70
C SER A 143 3.89 -6.45 -11.03
N GLU A 144 2.64 -6.92 -11.10
CA GLU A 144 1.49 -6.30 -10.43
C GLU A 144 1.63 -6.33 -8.91
N PHE A 145 2.10 -7.45 -8.36
CA PHE A 145 2.38 -7.56 -6.94
C PHE A 145 3.45 -6.56 -6.49
N TYR A 146 4.56 -6.44 -7.22
CA TYR A 146 5.60 -5.47 -6.90
C TYR A 146 5.08 -4.03 -6.95
N LEU A 147 4.31 -3.67 -7.99
CA LEU A 147 3.65 -2.37 -8.06
C LEU A 147 2.78 -2.11 -6.83
N SER A 148 2.00 -3.11 -6.39
CA SER A 148 1.15 -2.97 -5.20
C SER A 148 1.95 -2.69 -3.91
N LEU A 149 3.15 -3.27 -3.78
CA LEU A 149 4.05 -3.01 -2.65
C LEU A 149 4.59 -1.57 -2.67
N ILE A 150 4.98 -1.08 -3.85
CA ILE A 150 5.44 0.31 -4.01
C ILE A 150 4.34 1.30 -3.67
N LEU A 151 3.10 1.05 -4.11
CA LEU A 151 1.96 1.88 -3.73
C LEU A 151 1.74 1.87 -2.21
N LEU A 152 1.82 0.71 -1.56
CA LEU A 152 1.67 0.58 -0.10
C LEU A 152 2.79 1.31 0.66
N GLN A 153 4.02 1.25 0.17
CA GLN A 153 5.15 2.00 0.73
C GLN A 153 4.97 3.52 0.57
N ASN A 154 4.50 3.97 -0.59
CA ASN A 154 4.18 5.39 -0.82
C ASN A 154 3.05 5.87 0.08
N TYR A 155 2.02 5.04 0.27
CA TYR A 155 0.93 5.30 1.21
C TYR A 155 1.47 5.51 2.63
N GLN A 156 2.34 4.62 3.12
CA GLN A 156 2.97 4.76 4.44
C GLN A 156 3.75 6.08 4.56
N ASN A 157 4.61 6.38 3.58
CA ASN A 157 5.47 7.56 3.60
C ASN A 157 4.69 8.88 3.57
N LEU A 158 3.64 8.96 2.75
CA LEU A 158 2.79 10.14 2.63
C LEU A 158 2.01 10.40 3.92
N ASN A 159 1.40 9.36 4.51
CA ASN A 159 0.66 9.49 5.76
C ASN A 159 1.56 9.84 6.93
N PHE A 160 2.72 9.20 7.05
CA PHE A 160 3.72 9.54 8.07
C PHE A 160 4.16 11.01 7.96
N THR A 161 4.47 11.46 6.74
CA THR A 161 4.86 12.85 6.49
C THR A 161 3.71 13.81 6.81
N GLY A 162 2.47 13.42 6.54
CA GLY A 162 1.28 14.19 6.86
C GLY A 162 1.10 14.40 8.36
N PHE A 163 1.13 13.33 9.15
CA PHE A 163 1.08 13.41 10.61
C PHE A 163 2.21 14.26 11.17
N ARG A 164 3.45 14.00 10.76
CA ARG A 164 4.61 14.77 11.23
C ARG A 164 4.45 16.26 10.95
N LYS A 165 3.92 16.64 9.78
CA LYS A 165 3.72 18.05 9.40
C LYS A 165 2.55 18.70 10.12
N ILE A 166 1.45 17.97 10.34
CA ILE A 166 0.26 18.55 10.99
C ILE A 166 0.49 18.72 12.49
N LEU A 167 1.18 17.76 13.14
CA LEU A 167 1.58 17.87 14.54
C LEU A 167 2.53 19.05 14.74
N LYS A 168 3.58 19.17 13.91
CA LYS A 168 4.46 20.36 13.95
C LYS A 168 3.71 21.69 13.72
N LYS A 169 2.60 21.67 12.97
CA LYS A 169 1.77 22.86 12.77
C LYS A 169 0.94 23.17 14.02
N HIS A 170 0.40 22.14 14.67
CA HIS A 170 -0.29 22.24 15.96
C HIS A 170 0.63 22.83 17.04
N ASP A 171 1.84 22.27 17.22
CA ASP A 171 2.83 22.76 18.20
C ASP A 171 3.08 24.28 18.04
N LYS A 172 3.29 24.72 16.79
CA LYS A 172 3.51 26.12 16.45
C LYS A 172 2.29 27.02 16.72
N VAL A 173 1.08 26.49 16.57
CA VAL A 173 -0.17 27.23 16.77
C VAL A 173 -0.50 27.37 18.26
N CYS A 174 -0.29 26.32 19.04
CA CYS A 174 -0.54 26.33 20.48
C CYS A 174 0.61 26.99 21.27
N GLY A 175 1.69 27.43 20.61
CA GLY A 175 2.81 28.11 21.25
C GLY A 175 3.69 27.19 22.08
N MET A 176 3.80 25.92 21.70
CA MET A 176 4.63 24.91 22.38
C MET A 176 6.08 24.84 21.84
N ASP A 177 6.51 25.82 21.04
CA ASP A 177 7.88 25.96 20.49
C ASP A 177 8.71 27.02 21.26
#